data_AF-A0A3R7GT45-F1
#
_entry.id   AF-A0A3R7GT45-F1
#
_cell.length_a   1.000
_cell.length_b   1.000
_cell.length_c   1.000
_cell.angle_alpha   90.00
_cell.angle_beta   90.00
_cell.angle_gamma   90.00
#
_symmetry.space_group_name_H-M   'P 1'
#
loop_
_entity.id
_entity.type
_entity.pdbx_description
1 polymer ?
#
loop_
_entity_poly.entity_id
_entity_poly.type
_entity_poly.pdbx_seq_one_letter_code
_entity_poly.pdbx_strand_id
1 'polypeptide(L)'
;MLAVISAPCFAYNCSDSQAYKNGRIALSEMNKNNSALLGVAVKFLQKKDGISFDEALKEVMQHRASPEIKAQDDQLAQTASKIQAMKPQSEEECMALLQLQQQYGAIGQQKITLIVNDVTGEDTSSSK
;
A
#
# COMPACT_ATOMS: atom_id res chain seq x y z
N MET A 1 13.53 -39.22 33.29
CA MET A 1 13.59 -38.63 31.93
C MET A 1 12.35 -37.77 31.77
N LEU A 2 12.49 -36.44 31.75
CA LEU A 2 11.41 -35.51 31.49
C LEU A 2 11.18 -35.46 29.97
N ALA A 3 10.05 -35.99 29.52
CA ALA A 3 9.61 -35.84 28.14
C ALA A 3 9.19 -34.38 27.95
N VAL A 4 10.03 -33.61 27.26
CA VAL A 4 9.67 -32.28 26.75
C VAL A 4 8.64 -32.53 25.65
N ILE A 5 7.37 -32.29 25.96
CA ILE A 5 6.30 -32.28 24.96
C ILE A 5 6.47 -30.99 24.17
N SER A 6 7.23 -31.08 23.07
CA SER A 6 7.28 -30.04 22.05
C SER A 6 5.91 -29.96 21.41
N ALA A 7 5.10 -28.99 21.83
CA ALA A 7 3.89 -28.65 21.10
C ALA A 7 4.29 -28.30 19.65
N PRO A 8 3.68 -28.89 18.62
CA PRO A 8 3.89 -28.42 17.27
C PRO A 8 3.47 -26.96 17.21
N CYS A 9 4.43 -26.06 16.99
CA CYS A 9 4.17 -24.68 16.58
C CYS A 9 3.48 -24.72 15.22
N PHE A 10 2.19 -25.00 15.21
CA PHE A 10 1.36 -24.79 14.03
C PHE A 10 1.24 -23.27 13.87
N ALA A 11 2.12 -22.69 13.06
CA ALA A 11 1.88 -21.36 12.52
C ALA A 11 0.54 -21.44 11.78
N TYR A 12 -0.49 -20.85 12.36
CA TYR A 12 -1.81 -20.82 11.76
C TYR A 12 -1.69 -20.23 10.35
N ASN A 13 -2.11 -20.96 9.33
CA ASN A 13 -2.02 -20.48 7.96
C ASN A 13 -3.16 -19.49 7.71
N CYS A 14 -2.85 -18.20 7.65
CA CYS A 14 -3.85 -17.17 7.35
C CYS A 14 -4.62 -17.45 6.05
N SER A 15 -4.03 -18.19 5.13
CA SER A 15 -4.67 -18.59 3.87
C SER A 15 -5.74 -19.67 4.03
N ASP A 16 -6.03 -20.15 5.24
CA ASP A 16 -7.14 -21.07 5.48
C ASP A 16 -8.44 -20.30 5.76
N SER A 17 -8.36 -19.06 6.27
CA SER A 17 -9.52 -18.21 6.53
C SER A 17 -10.03 -17.56 5.23
N GLN A 18 -11.32 -17.75 4.92
CA GLN A 18 -11.96 -17.13 3.76
C GLN A 18 -12.02 -15.60 3.89
N ALA A 19 -12.22 -15.08 5.11
CA ALA A 19 -12.22 -13.65 5.38
C ALA A 19 -10.85 -13.03 5.04
N TYR A 20 -9.77 -13.71 5.43
CA TYR A 20 -8.41 -13.29 5.07
C TYR A 20 -8.18 -13.30 3.56
N LYS A 21 -8.58 -14.36 2.84
CA LYS A 21 -8.50 -14.43 1.37
C LYS A 21 -9.23 -13.27 0.68
N ASN A 22 -10.47 -13.01 1.09
CA ASN A 22 -11.27 -11.92 0.50
C ASN A 22 -10.61 -10.56 0.75
N GLY A 23 -10.09 -10.34 1.96
CA GLY A 23 -9.32 -9.13 2.27
C GLY A 23 -8.08 -8.96 1.41
N ARG A 24 -7.35 -10.05 1.13
CA ARG A 24 -6.19 -10.04 0.23
C ARG A 24 -6.56 -9.71 -1.23
N ILE A 25 -7.73 -10.15 -1.69
CA ILE A 25 -8.26 -9.78 -3.01
C ILE A 25 -8.51 -8.27 -3.07
N ALA A 26 -9.22 -7.70 -2.08
CA ALA A 26 -9.49 -6.27 -2.02
C ALA A 26 -8.18 -5.44 -1.98
N LEU A 27 -7.17 -5.89 -1.24
CA LEU A 27 -5.83 -5.28 -1.26
C LEU A 27 -5.19 -5.31 -2.65
N SER A 28 -5.32 -6.43 -3.37
CA SER A 28 -4.80 -6.53 -4.73
C SER A 28 -5.52 -5.59 -5.69
N GLU A 29 -6.82 -5.40 -5.55
CA GLU A 29 -7.61 -4.47 -6.37
C GLU A 29 -7.20 -3.03 -6.11
N MET A 30 -7.04 -2.65 -4.84
CA MET A 30 -6.51 -1.34 -4.47
C MET A 30 -5.13 -1.08 -5.09
N ASN A 31 -4.21 -2.05 -5.07
CA ASN A 31 -2.90 -1.90 -5.70
C ASN A 31 -2.99 -1.70 -7.23
N LYS A 32 -3.95 -2.36 -7.90
CA LYS A 32 -4.22 -2.14 -9.33
C LYS A 32 -4.73 -0.71 -9.59
N ASN A 33 -5.68 -0.24 -8.77
CA ASN A 33 -6.22 1.11 -8.88
C ASN A 33 -5.14 2.18 -8.65
N ASN A 34 -4.30 2.00 -7.63
CA ASN A 34 -3.16 2.84 -7.33
C ASN A 34 -2.16 2.92 -8.50
N SER A 35 -1.89 1.78 -9.16
CA SER A 35 -1.04 1.75 -10.35
C SER A 35 -1.67 2.48 -11.53
N ALA A 36 -2.99 2.37 -11.72
CA ALA A 36 -3.72 3.08 -12.75
C ALA A 36 -3.67 4.60 -12.55
N LEU A 37 -3.82 5.07 -11.30
CA LEU A 37 -3.73 6.50 -10.94
C LEU A 37 -2.35 7.07 -11.27
N LEU A 38 -1.27 6.38 -10.90
CA LEU A 38 0.08 6.80 -11.30
C LEU A 38 0.24 6.84 -12.83
N GLY A 39 -0.37 5.88 -13.54
CA GLY A 39 -0.41 5.89 -15.00
C GLY A 39 -1.11 7.11 -15.61
N VAL A 40 -2.09 7.70 -14.92
CA VAL A 40 -2.73 8.96 -15.33
C VAL A 40 -1.74 10.12 -15.24
N ALA A 41 -1.04 10.26 -14.11
CA ALA A 41 -0.03 11.31 -13.92
C ALA A 41 1.12 11.20 -14.95
N VAL A 42 1.59 9.98 -15.22
CA VAL A 42 2.62 9.75 -16.26
C VAL A 42 2.13 10.19 -17.63
N LYS A 43 0.93 9.77 -18.04
CA LYS A 43 0.34 10.18 -19.33
C LYS A 43 0.11 11.68 -19.43
N PHE A 44 -0.20 12.33 -18.31
CA PHE A 44 -0.35 13.78 -18.25
C PHE A 44 0.98 14.48 -18.57
N LEU A 45 2.07 14.11 -17.90
CA LEU A 45 3.40 14.68 -18.16
C LEU A 45 3.90 14.42 -19.58
N GLN A 46 3.74 13.19 -20.09
CA GLN A 46 4.11 12.88 -21.49
C GLN A 46 3.43 13.81 -22.49
N LYS A 47 2.16 14.18 -22.25
CA LYS A 47 1.40 15.09 -23.12
C LYS A 47 1.75 16.56 -22.90
N LYS A 48 1.91 16.95 -21.63
CA LYS A 48 2.17 18.34 -21.23
C LYS A 48 3.56 18.79 -21.68
N ASP A 49 4.57 17.98 -21.40
CA ASP A 49 5.98 18.35 -21.54
C ASP A 49 6.65 17.67 -22.74
N GLY A 50 5.94 16.76 -23.44
CA GLY A 50 6.44 16.09 -24.64
C GLY A 50 7.56 15.07 -24.37
N ILE A 51 7.66 14.59 -23.13
CA ILE A 51 8.73 13.70 -22.66
C ILE A 51 8.37 12.20 -22.83
N SER A 52 9.39 11.35 -22.75
CA SER A 52 9.23 9.89 -22.83
C SER A 52 8.51 9.30 -21.60
N PHE A 53 8.06 8.04 -21.71
CA PHE A 53 7.42 7.34 -20.58
C PHE A 53 8.35 7.22 -19.37
N ASP A 54 9.61 6.87 -19.60
CA ASP A 54 10.58 6.66 -18.52
C ASP A 54 10.91 7.98 -17.81
N GLU A 55 10.99 9.08 -18.55
CA GLU A 55 11.17 10.43 -17.99
C GLU A 55 9.95 10.86 -17.18
N ALA A 56 8.74 10.72 -17.73
CA ALA A 56 7.51 11.04 -17.01
C ALA A 56 7.33 10.18 -15.75
N LEU A 57 7.61 8.87 -15.82
CA LEU A 57 7.57 7.98 -14.66
C LEU A 57 8.60 8.42 -13.60
N LYS A 58 9.81 8.78 -14.01
CA LYS A 58 10.84 9.30 -13.11
C LYS A 58 10.36 10.57 -12.42
N GLU A 59 9.78 11.52 -13.14
CA GLU A 59 9.26 12.76 -12.57
C GLU A 59 8.14 12.53 -11.55
N VAL A 60 7.16 11.67 -11.88
CA VAL A 60 6.09 11.26 -10.95
C VAL A 60 6.67 10.62 -9.69
N MET A 61 7.69 9.75 -9.82
CA MET A 61 8.31 9.07 -8.68
C MET A 61 9.25 9.97 -7.86
N GLN A 62 9.74 11.06 -8.45
CA GLN A 62 10.62 12.05 -7.83
C GLN A 62 9.85 13.20 -7.17
N HIS A 63 8.53 13.27 -7.32
CA HIS A 63 7.62 14.14 -6.55
C HIS A 63 7.57 13.73 -5.06
N ARG A 64 8.72 13.74 -4.39
CA ARG A 64 8.91 13.37 -2.97
C ARG A 64 9.04 14.58 -2.05
N ALA A 65 8.83 15.78 -2.57
CA ALA A 65 9.33 16.99 -1.93
C ALA A 65 8.32 17.67 -0.98
N SER A 66 7.03 17.32 -1.02
CA SER A 66 6.06 17.94 -0.10
C SER A 66 6.17 17.34 1.32
N PRO A 67 6.05 18.18 2.37
CA PRO A 67 5.98 17.71 3.76
C PRO A 67 4.90 16.65 3.97
N GLU A 68 3.78 16.75 3.25
CA GLU A 68 2.67 15.80 3.29
C GLU A 68 3.09 14.43 2.76
N ILE A 69 3.76 14.35 1.62
CA ILE A 69 4.25 13.09 1.05
C ILE A 69 5.28 12.43 1.99
N LYS A 70 6.14 13.24 2.62
CA LYS A 70 7.08 12.73 3.62
C LYS A 70 6.38 12.17 4.85
N ALA A 71 5.34 12.83 5.35
CA ALA A 71 4.54 12.31 6.45
C ALA A 71 3.87 10.97 6.10
N GLN A 72 3.37 10.82 4.87
CA GLN A 72 2.84 9.53 4.40
C GLN A 72 3.94 8.46 4.31
N ASP A 73 5.15 8.81 3.85
CA ASP A 73 6.29 7.89 3.81
C ASP A 73 6.70 7.38 5.20
N ASP A 74 6.71 8.28 6.20
CA ASP A 74 7.00 7.91 7.58
C ASP A 74 5.92 6.96 8.14
N GLN A 75 4.63 7.21 7.84
CA GLN A 75 3.54 6.33 8.23
C GLN A 75 3.59 4.96 7.52
N LEU A 76 3.96 4.92 6.24
CA LEU A 76 4.18 3.69 5.49
C LEU A 76 5.32 2.88 6.13
N ALA A 77 6.45 3.50 6.43
CA ALA A 77 7.60 2.84 7.05
C ALA A 77 7.25 2.25 8.43
N GLN A 78 6.53 2.99 9.26
CA GLN A 78 6.06 2.52 10.56
C GLN A 78 5.10 1.33 10.42
N THR A 79 4.14 1.43 9.50
CA THR A 79 3.14 0.36 9.29
C THR A 79 3.79 -0.89 8.69
N ALA A 80 4.70 -0.73 7.73
CA ALA A 80 5.50 -1.83 7.17
C ALA A 80 6.31 -2.56 8.26
N SER A 81 6.93 -1.81 9.17
CA SER A 81 7.68 -2.40 10.28
C SER A 81 6.78 -3.24 11.19
N LYS A 82 5.56 -2.77 11.48
CA LYS A 82 4.56 -3.55 12.24
C LYS A 82 4.15 -4.82 11.50
N ILE A 83 3.87 -4.73 10.20
CA ILE A 83 3.53 -5.89 9.35
C ILE A 83 4.66 -6.92 9.36
N GLN A 84 5.92 -6.50 9.19
CA GLN A 84 7.08 -7.39 9.18
C GLN A 84 7.34 -8.07 10.53
N ALA A 85 7.03 -7.39 11.63
CA ALA A 85 7.18 -7.94 12.97
C ALA A 85 6.10 -8.98 13.33
N MET A 86 4.95 -8.97 12.65
CA MET A 86 3.86 -9.89 12.95
C MET A 86 4.17 -11.33 12.50
N LYS A 87 3.90 -12.29 13.39
CA LYS A 87 3.98 -13.73 13.12
C LYS A 87 2.69 -14.42 13.59
N PRO A 88 1.58 -14.28 12.84
CA PRO A 88 0.29 -14.79 13.27
C PRO A 88 0.31 -16.27 13.65
N GLN A 89 -0.23 -16.58 14.82
CA GLN A 89 -0.44 -17.92 15.36
C GLN A 89 -1.93 -18.24 15.53
N SER A 90 -2.82 -17.32 15.18
CA SER A 90 -4.28 -17.49 15.26
C SER A 90 -5.00 -16.79 14.11
N GLU A 91 -6.27 -17.12 13.91
CA GLU A 91 -7.13 -16.42 12.95
C GLU A 91 -7.28 -14.93 13.28
N GLU A 92 -7.43 -14.60 14.57
CA GLU A 92 -7.51 -13.22 15.05
C GLU A 92 -6.26 -12.43 14.67
N GLU A 93 -5.07 -13.00 14.87
CA GLU A 93 -3.81 -12.37 14.49
C GLU A 93 -3.64 -12.26 12.97
N CYS A 94 -4.17 -13.20 12.19
CA CYS A 94 -4.23 -13.08 10.75
C CYS A 94 -5.12 -11.92 10.30
N MET A 95 -6.26 -11.72 10.95
CA MET A 95 -7.15 -10.60 10.68
C MET A 95 -6.51 -9.27 11.10
N ALA A 96 -5.78 -9.23 12.21
CA ALA A 96 -5.00 -8.06 12.61
C ALA A 96 -3.88 -7.74 11.59
N LEU A 97 -3.18 -8.75 11.07
CA LEU A 97 -2.22 -8.57 9.98
C LEU A 97 -2.89 -8.01 8.72
N LEU A 98 -4.07 -8.53 8.36
CA LEU A 98 -4.84 -8.01 7.23
C LEU A 98 -5.22 -6.55 7.42
N GLN A 99 -5.67 -6.15 8.62
CA GLN A 99 -6.01 -4.77 8.94
C GLN A 99 -4.80 -3.84 8.79
N LEU A 100 -3.62 -4.24 9.26
CA LEU A 100 -2.40 -3.46 9.05
C LEU A 100 -2.04 -3.34 7.57
N GLN A 101 -2.22 -4.40 6.77
CA GLN A 101 -1.99 -4.34 5.33
C GLN A 101 -2.99 -3.40 4.63
N GLN A 102 -4.24 -3.36 5.08
CA GLN A 102 -5.26 -2.41 4.60
C GLN A 102 -4.89 -0.99 4.96
N GLN A 103 -4.45 -0.74 6.19
CA GLN A 103 -3.94 0.56 6.61
C GLN A 103 -2.75 1.00 5.76
N TYR A 104 -1.77 0.12 5.54
CA TYR A 104 -0.60 0.39 4.69
C TYR A 104 -1.03 0.78 3.27
N GLY A 105 -1.96 0.03 2.68
CA GLY A 105 -2.44 0.34 1.34
C GLY A 105 -3.27 1.61 1.26
N ALA A 106 -4.05 1.95 2.29
CA ALA A 106 -4.80 3.21 2.36
C ALA A 106 -3.87 4.43 2.46
N ILE A 107 -2.82 4.37 3.30
CA ILE A 107 -1.76 5.39 3.37
C ILE A 107 -1.08 5.51 1.99
N GLY A 108 -0.78 4.38 1.35
CA GLY A 108 -0.20 4.35 0.01
C GLY A 108 -1.10 5.01 -1.05
N GLN A 109 -2.41 4.79 -0.98
CA GLN A 109 -3.38 5.43 -1.85
C GLN A 109 -3.43 6.94 -1.61
N GLN A 110 -3.47 7.40 -0.36
CA GLN A 110 -3.43 8.83 -0.03
C GLN A 110 -2.18 9.51 -0.59
N LYS A 111 -1.02 8.87 -0.43
CA LYS A 111 0.25 9.35 -1.02
C LYS A 111 0.16 9.46 -2.54
N ILE A 112 -0.37 8.44 -3.21
CA ILE A 112 -0.50 8.43 -4.68
C ILE A 112 -1.45 9.53 -5.13
N THR A 113 -2.58 9.74 -4.45
CA THR A 113 -3.50 10.83 -4.76
C THR A 113 -2.82 12.19 -4.64
N LEU A 114 -2.03 12.42 -3.58
CA LEU A 114 -1.25 13.66 -3.44
C LEU A 114 -0.30 13.87 -4.61
N ILE A 115 0.48 12.84 -4.98
CA ILE A 115 1.40 12.90 -6.13
C ILE A 115 0.64 13.21 -7.43
N VAL A 116 -0.48 12.54 -7.67
CA VAL A 116 -1.28 12.74 -8.88
C VAL A 116 -1.79 14.17 -8.93
N ASN A 117 -2.37 14.67 -7.83
CA ASN A 117 -2.92 16.02 -7.76
C ASN A 117 -1.82 17.09 -7.94
N ASP A 118 -0.66 16.89 -7.32
CA ASP A 118 0.49 17.79 -7.48
C ASP A 118 0.98 17.83 -8.94
N VAL A 119 1.01 16.67 -9.61
CA VAL A 119 1.48 16.55 -11.01
C VAL A 119 0.46 17.11 -12.00
N THR A 120 -0.83 16.79 -11.83
CA THR A 120 -1.88 17.19 -12.78
C THR A 120 -2.45 18.58 -12.49
N GLY A 121 -2.28 19.10 -11.28
CA GLY A 121 -2.95 20.30 -10.78
C GLY A 121 -4.45 20.10 -10.52
N GLU A 122 -4.94 18.85 -10.54
CA GLU A 122 -6.33 18.55 -10.23
C GLU A 122 -6.49 18.32 -8.73
N ASP A 123 -7.16 19.25 -8.04
CA ASP A 123 -7.74 18.94 -6.74
C ASP A 123 -8.96 18.04 -6.96
N THR A 124 -8.80 16.73 -6.72
CA THR A 124 -9.95 15.80 -6.70
C THR A 124 -10.96 16.10 -5.57
N SER A 125 -10.79 17.19 -4.83
CA SER A 125 -11.81 17.77 -3.93
C SER A 125 -12.96 18.46 -4.69
N SER A 126 -12.85 18.68 -6.00
CA SER A 126 -13.96 19.12 -6.84
C SER A 126 -14.89 17.96 -7.22
N SER A 127 -15.51 17.33 -6.21
CA SER A 127 -16.83 16.70 -6.40
C SER A 127 -17.88 17.75 -6.07
N LYS A 128 -18.48 18.32 -7.11
CA LYS A 128 -19.67 19.17 -7.02
C LYS A 128 -20.92 18.29 -7.02
#